data_AF-A0A7C5G840-F1
#
_entry.id   AF-A0A7C5G840-F1
#
_cell.length_a   1.000
_cell.length_b   1.000
_cell.length_c   1.000
_cell.angle_alpha   90.00
_cell.angle_beta   90.00
_cell.angle_gamma   90.00
#
_symmetry.space_group_name_H-M   'P 1'
#
loop_
_entity.id
_entity.type
_entity.pdbx_description
1 polymer ?
#
loop_
_entity_poly.entity_id
_entity_poly.type
_entity_poly.pdbx_seq_one_letter_code
_entity_poly.pdbx_strand_id
1 'polypeptide(L)'
;MNKTITEGLVFMPPPFADGLTVWSSENGTPGSATYDGAANAAFVPADQDFAGCLEMVKTDATQKLRWMGQTPLIPGCYLRIRARIKAISGAFPSVRIAGYALDGASAHVSGLVETGPAVTLDTYGEVVEVSAIVGLGNRGGVDMVWGSNVVNGHFGLDLTGSNGGVVRIDDIVIEDITEAFLRTMMDWVDVRDYGALGDGVTDDSAAFNAADTDAAGRAVLVSAGTYHLAQNVTLDNPVRFEGSITMPDDKRLICVRNFDLPTYIDAFGDEVLAFKKAFQALMNYADHDALDMGGRRIEVDGPIDMQAALNTTDTFPIRRAIRNGQCYVLDSTNWDPDVVTSSASYNPLNPYTLTNVVNIASIQPGSHVTGTGVGREVYVKEVNVGAGSLTLSQPLWGPGSSQTYTFTRYKYLLDFGGFANLRRMDIQNIEFQMNGFASGVLLPRDGENIQFKDCFFIKPKNRGITSSGRGCQDLHIDRCQFISSEQGLSATARQSVAFNVNANDAKIRDSRFQRMGTTGVLHGS
;
A
#
# COMPACT_ATOMS: atom_id res chain seq x y z
N MET A 1 17.91 -3.32 -18.67
CA MET A 1 18.80 -4.49 -18.81
C MET A 1 18.99 -4.72 -20.30
N ASN A 2 20.23 -4.68 -20.78
CA ASN A 2 20.56 -4.74 -22.20
C ASN A 2 20.31 -6.15 -22.77
N LYS A 3 19.48 -6.26 -23.82
CA LYS A 3 19.03 -7.49 -24.45
C LYS A 3 20.15 -8.30 -25.11
N THR A 4 21.22 -7.62 -25.56
CA THR A 4 22.45 -8.28 -26.02
C THR A 4 23.07 -9.14 -24.92
N ILE A 5 23.02 -8.66 -23.66
CA ILE A 5 23.60 -9.35 -22.51
C ILE A 5 22.64 -10.41 -21.95
N THR A 6 21.34 -10.10 -21.90
CA THR A 6 20.37 -10.98 -21.25
C THR A 6 19.88 -12.13 -22.12
N GLU A 7 19.83 -11.92 -23.43
CA GLU A 7 19.23 -12.86 -24.40
C GLU A 7 20.21 -13.27 -25.51
N GLY A 8 21.45 -12.77 -25.48
CA GLY A 8 22.51 -13.15 -26.44
C GLY A 8 22.28 -12.63 -27.86
N LEU A 9 21.43 -11.61 -28.03
CA LEU A 9 21.07 -11.06 -29.34
C LEU A 9 22.21 -10.20 -29.91
N VAL A 10 22.50 -10.36 -31.21
CA VAL A 10 23.49 -9.54 -31.91
C VAL A 10 22.76 -8.51 -32.76
N PHE A 11 22.79 -7.25 -32.29
CA PHE A 11 22.17 -6.14 -33.02
C PHE A 11 23.15 -5.40 -33.93
N MET A 12 24.46 -5.44 -33.62
CA MET A 12 25.47 -4.64 -34.31
C MET A 12 25.72 -5.16 -35.74
N PRO A 13 25.62 -4.31 -36.78
CA PRO A 13 26.11 -4.64 -38.11
C PRO A 13 27.63 -4.87 -38.14
N PRO A 14 28.16 -5.68 -39.06
CA PRO A 14 29.60 -5.79 -39.28
C PRO A 14 30.16 -4.48 -39.86
N PRO A 15 31.39 -4.07 -39.52
CA PRO A 15 32.00 -2.87 -40.09
C PRO A 15 32.18 -2.99 -41.60
N PHE A 16 32.21 -1.87 -42.32
CA PHE A 16 32.43 -1.87 -43.78
C PHE A 16 33.79 -2.47 -44.17
N ALA A 17 34.76 -2.48 -43.25
CA ALA A 17 36.07 -3.12 -43.44
C ALA A 17 35.98 -4.64 -43.67
N ASP A 18 34.90 -5.28 -43.23
CA ASP A 18 34.64 -6.71 -43.45
C ASP A 18 34.07 -7.01 -44.86
N GLY A 19 33.80 -5.96 -45.64
CA GLY A 19 33.32 -6.04 -47.02
C GLY A 19 31.89 -5.54 -47.21
N LEU A 20 31.53 -5.29 -48.48
CA LEU A 20 30.24 -4.68 -48.86
C LEU A 20 29.16 -5.69 -49.29
N THR A 21 29.43 -6.99 -49.12
CA THR A 21 28.55 -8.09 -49.55
C THR A 21 27.25 -8.21 -48.76
N VAL A 22 27.20 -7.64 -47.55
CA VAL A 22 26.02 -7.64 -46.67
C VAL A 22 25.34 -6.27 -46.59
N TRP A 23 25.76 -5.35 -47.45
CA TRP A 23 25.27 -3.97 -47.52
C TRP A 23 24.49 -3.79 -48.81
N SER A 24 23.17 -3.79 -48.71
CA SER A 24 22.22 -3.78 -49.81
C SER A 24 21.90 -2.37 -50.30
N SER A 25 21.80 -2.21 -51.62
CA SER A 25 21.28 -1.01 -52.29
C SER A 25 19.74 -0.98 -52.39
N GLU A 26 19.06 -2.03 -51.89
CA GLU A 26 17.60 -2.18 -51.81
C GLU A 26 17.13 -2.26 -50.34
N ASN A 27 16.18 -3.16 -50.02
CA ASN A 27 15.55 -3.29 -48.69
C ASN A 27 16.30 -4.23 -47.74
N GLY A 28 17.41 -4.86 -48.16
CA GLY A 28 18.17 -5.80 -47.34
C GLY A 28 17.67 -7.24 -47.36
N THR A 29 16.60 -7.52 -48.12
CA THR A 29 16.01 -8.86 -48.21
C THR A 29 16.90 -9.85 -48.96
N PRO A 30 16.74 -11.18 -48.74
CA PRO A 30 17.48 -12.19 -49.50
C PRO A 30 17.36 -11.99 -51.02
N GLY A 31 18.50 -11.92 -51.71
CA GLY A 31 18.57 -11.71 -53.16
C GLY A 31 18.63 -10.25 -53.62
N SER A 32 18.58 -9.28 -52.72
CA SER A 32 18.79 -7.87 -53.04
C SER A 32 20.21 -7.58 -53.54
N ALA A 33 20.34 -6.62 -54.45
CA ALA A 33 21.63 -6.15 -54.93
C ALA A 33 22.48 -5.54 -53.78
N THR A 34 23.79 -5.80 -53.82
CA THR A 34 24.74 -5.37 -52.79
C THR A 34 25.69 -4.30 -53.32
N TYR A 35 26.35 -3.57 -52.43
CA TYR A 35 27.39 -2.61 -52.80
C TYR A 35 28.74 -3.25 -53.12
N ASP A 36 28.92 -4.55 -52.88
CA ASP A 36 30.10 -5.27 -53.37
C ASP A 36 30.15 -5.28 -54.92
N GLY A 37 31.23 -4.75 -55.48
CA GLY A 37 31.40 -4.59 -56.93
C GLY A 37 30.51 -3.53 -57.58
N ALA A 38 29.75 -2.74 -56.82
CA ALA A 38 28.90 -1.67 -57.37
C ALA A 38 29.77 -0.50 -57.89
N ALA A 39 29.46 0.00 -59.09
CA ALA A 39 30.26 1.05 -59.71
C ALA A 39 30.20 2.41 -58.99
N ASN A 40 29.19 2.61 -58.13
CA ASN A 40 28.95 3.85 -57.40
C ASN A 40 29.34 3.78 -55.91
N ALA A 41 30.00 2.71 -55.45
CA ALA A 41 30.41 2.60 -54.05
C ALA A 41 31.74 1.84 -53.91
N ALA A 42 32.56 2.22 -52.93
CA ALA A 42 33.81 1.54 -52.62
C ALA A 42 34.18 1.68 -51.14
N PHE A 43 34.86 0.68 -50.59
CA PHE A 43 35.47 0.77 -49.27
C PHE A 43 36.74 1.64 -49.33
N VAL A 44 36.83 2.61 -48.43
CA VAL A 44 37.99 3.47 -48.23
C VAL A 44 38.67 3.04 -46.93
N PRO A 45 39.90 2.47 -46.99
CA PRO A 45 40.55 1.88 -45.81
C PRO A 45 41.12 2.90 -44.83
N ALA A 46 41.28 4.17 -45.24
CA ALA A 46 41.90 5.21 -44.43
C ALA A 46 41.31 6.60 -44.75
N ASP A 47 40.24 6.94 -44.06
CA ASP A 47 39.65 8.27 -43.98
C ASP A 47 40.06 8.96 -42.67
N GLN A 48 40.23 10.29 -42.73
CA GLN A 48 40.72 11.09 -41.61
C GLN A 48 39.78 11.07 -40.38
N ASP A 49 38.47 10.93 -40.59
CA ASP A 49 37.47 10.99 -39.52
C ASP A 49 36.92 9.61 -39.14
N PHE A 50 36.88 8.67 -40.10
CA PHE A 50 36.22 7.38 -39.95
C PHE A 50 37.17 6.16 -39.94
N ALA A 51 38.46 6.35 -40.21
CA ALA A 51 39.37 5.23 -40.51
C ALA A 51 38.87 4.39 -41.70
N GLY A 52 38.20 3.25 -41.49
CA GLY A 52 37.58 2.47 -42.56
C GLY A 52 36.14 2.93 -42.82
N CYS A 53 35.79 3.32 -44.04
CA CYS A 53 34.44 3.81 -44.34
C CYS A 53 33.95 3.47 -45.75
N LEU A 54 32.66 3.63 -45.99
CA LEU A 54 32.04 3.49 -47.32
C LEU A 54 32.04 4.85 -48.03
N GLU A 55 32.68 4.96 -49.20
CA GLU A 55 32.48 6.07 -50.12
C GLU A 55 31.40 5.71 -51.15
N MET A 56 30.43 6.58 -51.34
CA MET A 56 29.27 6.34 -52.21
C MET A 56 28.94 7.57 -53.05
N VAL A 57 28.67 7.35 -54.34
CA VAL A 57 28.07 8.34 -55.24
C VAL A 57 26.56 8.10 -55.29
N LYS A 58 25.77 9.11 -54.93
CA LYS A 58 24.31 9.04 -55.00
C LYS A 58 23.83 9.06 -56.46
N THR A 59 23.23 7.97 -56.91
CA THR A 59 22.75 7.81 -58.30
C THR A 59 21.23 7.67 -58.41
N ASP A 60 20.55 7.29 -57.33
CA ASP A 60 19.10 7.05 -57.30
C ASP A 60 18.35 8.15 -56.55
N ALA A 61 17.07 8.37 -56.87
CA ALA A 61 16.23 9.36 -56.18
C ALA A 61 16.23 9.17 -54.65
N THR A 62 16.11 7.92 -54.20
CA THR A 62 16.41 7.48 -52.84
C THR A 62 17.47 6.38 -52.91
N GLN A 63 18.71 6.71 -52.53
CA GLN A 63 19.79 5.75 -52.44
C GLN A 63 19.71 5.05 -51.08
N LYS A 64 19.43 3.75 -51.08
CA LYS A 64 19.31 2.98 -49.84
C LYS A 64 20.64 2.36 -49.47
N LEU A 65 20.93 2.32 -48.18
CA LEU A 65 22.01 1.52 -47.61
C LEU A 65 21.42 0.73 -46.46
N ARG A 66 21.18 -0.56 -46.68
CA ARG A 66 20.57 -1.47 -45.70
C ARG A 66 21.53 -2.59 -45.35
N TRP A 67 21.69 -2.85 -44.06
CA TRP A 67 22.29 -4.09 -43.62
C TRP A 67 21.33 -5.26 -43.86
N MET A 68 21.81 -6.31 -44.50
CA MET A 68 21.02 -7.51 -44.81
C MET A 68 20.80 -8.44 -43.61
N GLY A 69 21.43 -8.16 -42.46
CA GLY A 69 21.17 -8.89 -41.22
C GLY A 69 19.72 -8.72 -40.77
N GLN A 70 19.14 -9.79 -40.23
CA GLN A 70 17.85 -9.73 -39.56
C GLN A 70 18.06 -9.26 -38.12
N THR A 71 17.74 -8.01 -37.84
CA THR A 71 17.81 -7.46 -36.48
C THR A 71 16.50 -7.79 -35.73
N PRO A 72 16.52 -8.63 -34.68
CA PRO A 72 15.31 -9.04 -33.99
C PRO A 72 14.65 -7.88 -33.24
N LEU A 73 13.32 -7.76 -33.34
CA LEU A 73 12.51 -6.89 -32.49
C LEU A 73 11.54 -7.73 -31.67
N ILE A 74 11.77 -7.77 -30.36
CA ILE A 74 10.91 -8.48 -29.40
C ILE A 74 10.08 -7.48 -28.58
N PRO A 75 8.94 -7.90 -28.02
CA PRO A 75 8.17 -7.06 -27.10
C PRO A 75 9.03 -6.46 -25.99
N GLY A 76 8.95 -5.14 -25.85
CA GLY A 76 9.73 -4.37 -24.88
C GLY A 76 11.14 -3.97 -25.35
N CYS A 77 11.57 -4.31 -26.57
CA CYS A 77 12.85 -3.87 -27.13
C CYS A 77 12.73 -2.52 -27.86
N TYR A 78 13.69 -1.63 -27.60
CA TYR A 78 13.84 -0.34 -28.29
C TYR A 78 15.28 -0.19 -28.76
N LEU A 79 15.47 -0.07 -30.07
CA LEU A 79 16.80 0.02 -30.68
C LEU A 79 17.03 1.44 -31.18
N ARG A 80 18.22 1.99 -30.93
CA ARG A 80 18.70 3.21 -31.58
C ARG A 80 19.64 2.82 -32.70
N ILE A 81 19.36 3.35 -33.89
CA ILE A 81 20.23 3.21 -35.05
C ILE A 81 20.92 4.55 -35.27
N ARG A 82 22.23 4.54 -35.50
CA ARG A 82 23.06 5.72 -35.76
C ARG A 82 23.94 5.53 -36.98
N ALA A 83 24.18 6.61 -37.69
CA ALA A 83 25.15 6.68 -38.77
C ALA A 83 25.84 8.04 -38.77
N ARG A 84 27.16 8.03 -38.99
CA ARG A 84 27.94 9.26 -39.22
C ARG A 84 28.29 9.35 -40.70
N ILE A 85 28.11 10.52 -41.28
CA ILE A 85 28.26 10.74 -42.72
C ILE A 85 28.83 12.12 -42.99
N LYS A 86 29.61 12.27 -44.06
CA LYS A 86 30.08 13.57 -44.55
C LYS A 86 29.98 13.67 -46.07
N ALA A 87 29.66 14.86 -46.56
CA ALA A 87 29.71 15.14 -48.00
C ALA A 87 31.16 15.42 -48.42
N ILE A 88 31.57 14.85 -49.56
CA ILE A 88 32.94 15.01 -50.09
C ILE A 88 32.95 15.96 -51.29
N SER A 89 32.01 15.79 -52.21
CA SER A 89 31.88 16.64 -53.40
C SER A 89 30.49 16.48 -54.04
N GLY A 90 30.15 17.33 -55.01
CA GLY A 90 28.91 17.20 -55.79
C GLY A 90 27.66 17.73 -55.06
N ALA A 91 26.47 17.35 -55.52
CA ALA A 91 25.24 17.85 -54.93
C ALA A 91 25.05 17.34 -53.48
N PHE A 92 24.63 18.21 -52.56
CA PHE A 92 24.39 17.78 -51.18
C PHE A 92 23.09 16.97 -51.05
N PRO A 93 23.15 15.72 -50.54
CA PRO A 93 21.95 14.94 -50.23
C PRO A 93 21.42 15.23 -48.82
N SER A 94 20.20 14.80 -48.55
CA SER A 94 19.68 14.65 -47.18
C SER A 94 19.76 13.20 -46.74
N VAL A 95 20.24 12.97 -45.52
CA VAL A 95 20.40 11.66 -44.90
C VAL A 95 19.33 11.44 -43.83
N ARG A 96 18.82 10.21 -43.71
CA ARG A 96 17.97 9.79 -42.58
C ARG A 96 18.23 8.33 -42.26
N ILE A 97 18.08 7.96 -40.99
CA ILE A 97 17.96 6.55 -40.63
C ILE A 97 16.68 5.98 -41.21
N ALA A 98 16.72 4.74 -41.64
CA ALA A 98 15.54 4.04 -42.10
C ALA A 98 15.64 2.53 -41.88
N GLY A 99 14.53 1.84 -42.11
CA GLY A 99 14.46 0.40 -41.94
C GLY A 99 13.47 -0.25 -42.90
N TYR A 100 13.34 -1.58 -42.78
CA TYR A 100 12.37 -2.38 -43.49
C TYR A 100 11.83 -3.44 -42.53
N ALA A 101 10.55 -3.34 -42.20
CA ALA A 101 9.92 -4.12 -41.15
C ALA A 101 9.43 -5.48 -41.66
N LEU A 102 9.79 -6.56 -40.97
CA LEU A 102 9.47 -7.94 -41.35
C LEU A 102 8.64 -8.63 -40.28
N ASP A 103 7.63 -9.39 -40.69
CA ASP A 103 6.88 -10.30 -39.82
C ASP A 103 7.62 -11.62 -39.55
N GLY A 104 6.98 -12.53 -38.81
CA GLY A 104 7.52 -13.85 -38.50
C GLY A 104 7.69 -14.77 -39.72
N ALA A 105 7.08 -14.44 -40.86
CA ALA A 105 7.26 -15.14 -42.13
C ALA A 105 8.30 -14.45 -43.03
N SER A 106 9.04 -13.46 -42.51
CA SER A 106 9.96 -12.59 -43.27
C SER A 106 9.27 -11.82 -44.41
N ALA A 107 7.97 -11.57 -44.31
CA ALA A 107 7.22 -10.72 -45.24
C ALA A 107 7.19 -9.27 -44.74
N HIS A 108 7.10 -8.31 -45.66
CA HIS A 108 7.07 -6.89 -45.32
C HIS A 108 5.78 -6.48 -44.63
N VAL A 109 5.91 -5.79 -43.50
CA VAL A 109 4.78 -5.20 -42.79
C VAL A 109 4.55 -3.78 -43.29
N SER A 110 3.60 -3.62 -44.21
CA SER A 110 3.25 -2.33 -44.79
C SER A 110 2.55 -1.37 -43.82
N GLY A 111 2.59 -0.06 -44.11
CA GLY A 111 1.83 0.96 -43.37
C GLY A 111 2.52 1.50 -42.11
N LEU A 112 3.78 1.10 -41.89
CA LEU A 112 4.60 1.57 -40.79
C LEU A 112 5.45 2.79 -41.19
N VAL A 113 5.82 3.61 -40.21
CA VAL A 113 6.83 4.64 -40.39
C VAL A 113 8.20 3.97 -40.36
N GLU A 114 8.84 3.86 -41.52
CA GLU A 114 10.12 3.14 -41.70
C GLU A 114 11.32 4.09 -41.84
N THR A 115 11.12 5.38 -41.59
CA THR A 115 12.16 6.40 -41.74
C THR A 115 12.14 7.35 -40.56
N GLY A 116 13.30 7.65 -40.00
CA GLY A 116 13.47 8.68 -38.97
C GLY A 116 13.57 10.10 -39.54
N PRO A 117 13.87 11.09 -38.68
CA PRO A 117 14.11 12.47 -39.09
C PRO A 117 15.25 12.58 -40.12
N ALA A 118 15.10 13.49 -41.08
CA ALA A 118 16.09 13.74 -42.11
C ALA A 118 16.93 14.99 -41.84
N VAL A 119 18.22 14.92 -42.15
CA VAL A 119 19.19 16.01 -42.04
C VAL A 119 19.81 16.27 -43.41
N THR A 120 19.77 17.52 -43.88
CA THR A 120 20.41 17.91 -45.14
C THR A 120 21.87 18.23 -44.90
N LEU A 121 22.77 17.63 -45.67
CA LEU A 121 24.18 18.02 -45.65
C LEU A 121 24.31 19.39 -46.34
N ASP A 122 25.18 20.27 -45.86
CA ASP A 122 25.35 21.61 -46.45
C ASP A 122 26.82 22.07 -46.51
N THR A 123 27.72 21.30 -45.91
CA THR A 123 29.15 21.61 -45.84
C THR A 123 29.98 20.37 -46.18
N TYR A 124 31.00 20.54 -47.01
CA TYR A 124 31.92 19.44 -47.34
C TYR A 124 32.90 19.16 -46.20
N GLY A 125 33.16 17.89 -45.95
CA GLY A 125 34.06 17.43 -44.90
C GLY A 125 33.47 17.49 -43.49
N GLU A 126 32.32 18.11 -43.29
CA GLU A 126 31.64 18.12 -41.99
C GLU A 126 30.99 16.76 -41.71
N VAL A 127 31.30 16.19 -40.55
CA VAL A 127 30.70 14.94 -40.06
C VAL A 127 29.37 15.24 -39.41
N VAL A 128 28.30 14.69 -39.98
CA VAL A 128 26.93 14.74 -39.47
C VAL A 128 26.53 13.38 -38.91
N GLU A 129 26.02 13.34 -37.68
CA GLU A 129 25.41 12.14 -37.10
C GLU A 129 23.89 12.20 -37.23
N VAL A 130 23.29 11.14 -37.79
CA VAL A 130 21.84 10.91 -37.77
C VAL A 130 21.50 9.77 -36.84
N SER A 131 20.34 9.87 -36.17
CA SER A 131 19.84 8.82 -35.29
C SER A 131 18.32 8.66 -35.41
N ALA A 132 17.83 7.44 -35.20
CA ALA A 132 16.41 7.19 -34.98
C ALA A 132 16.20 6.00 -34.04
N ILE A 133 15.10 6.03 -33.28
CA ILE A 133 14.69 4.99 -32.36
C ILE A 133 13.53 4.20 -32.97
N VAL A 134 13.68 2.88 -33.02
CA VAL A 134 12.63 1.93 -33.41
C VAL A 134 12.18 1.14 -32.19
N GLY A 135 10.89 0.87 -32.09
CA GLY A 135 10.33 0.03 -31.05
C GLY A 135 8.94 -0.50 -31.40
N LEU A 136 8.54 -1.59 -30.76
CA LEU A 136 7.21 -2.16 -30.99
C LEU A 136 6.11 -1.32 -30.32
N GLY A 137 6.42 -0.64 -29.21
CA GLY A 137 5.48 0.17 -28.44
C GLY A 137 5.56 1.66 -28.75
N ASN A 138 4.43 2.35 -28.68
CA ASN A 138 4.38 3.82 -28.77
C ASN A 138 4.83 4.43 -27.44
N ARG A 139 6.07 4.92 -27.39
CA ARG A 139 6.65 5.62 -26.25
C ARG A 139 7.18 6.98 -26.71
N GLY A 140 7.16 7.97 -25.81
CA GLY A 140 7.72 9.29 -26.12
C GLY A 140 9.19 9.18 -26.54
N GLY A 141 9.53 9.76 -27.70
CA GLY A 141 10.89 9.70 -28.27
C GLY A 141 11.16 8.52 -29.22
N VAL A 142 10.18 7.65 -29.51
CA VAL A 142 10.32 6.61 -30.54
C VAL A 142 9.91 7.19 -31.90
N ASP A 143 10.83 7.17 -32.86
CA ASP A 143 10.59 7.70 -34.22
C ASP A 143 9.80 6.72 -35.09
N MET A 144 10.12 5.42 -34.97
CA MET A 144 9.60 4.35 -35.81
C MET A 144 8.85 3.32 -34.94
N VAL A 145 7.53 3.52 -34.76
CA VAL A 145 6.66 2.63 -33.98
C VAL A 145 6.12 1.52 -34.88
N TRP A 146 6.53 0.28 -34.63
CA TRP A 146 6.34 -0.84 -35.56
C TRP A 146 5.29 -1.89 -35.13
N GLY A 147 4.84 -1.86 -33.87
CA GLY A 147 3.76 -2.73 -33.40
C GLY A 147 4.12 -4.21 -33.31
N SER A 148 3.25 -5.03 -32.73
CA SER A 148 3.55 -6.43 -32.39
C SER A 148 3.66 -7.40 -33.57
N ASN A 149 3.30 -6.98 -34.79
CA ASN A 149 3.36 -7.83 -35.99
C ASN A 149 4.78 -7.92 -36.57
N VAL A 150 5.67 -7.02 -36.17
CA VAL A 150 7.06 -6.99 -36.63
C VAL A 150 7.92 -7.83 -35.70
N VAL A 151 8.71 -8.72 -36.29
CA VAL A 151 9.63 -9.64 -35.60
C VAL A 151 11.08 -9.32 -35.94
N ASN A 152 11.37 -8.82 -37.14
CA ASN A 152 12.71 -8.45 -37.56
C ASN A 152 12.71 -7.12 -38.34
N GLY A 153 13.87 -6.47 -38.40
CA GLY A 153 14.10 -5.31 -39.23
C GLY A 153 15.42 -5.39 -39.98
N HIS A 154 15.43 -4.88 -41.21
CA HIS A 154 16.68 -4.51 -41.89
C HIS A 154 16.89 -3.02 -41.71
N PHE A 155 18.04 -2.59 -41.18
CA PHE A 155 18.29 -1.20 -40.80
C PHE A 155 19.47 -0.59 -41.55
N GLY A 156 19.49 0.73 -41.62
CA GLY A 156 20.61 1.51 -42.16
C GLY A 156 20.21 2.96 -42.43
N LEU A 157 20.58 3.52 -43.58
CA LEU A 157 20.21 4.88 -43.95
C LEU A 157 19.65 5.02 -45.38
N ASP A 158 18.90 6.09 -45.61
CA ASP A 158 18.54 6.58 -46.95
C ASP A 158 19.30 7.88 -47.23
N LEU A 159 19.76 8.06 -48.47
CA LEU A 159 20.11 9.36 -49.03
C LEU A 159 19.02 9.81 -50.00
N THR A 160 18.55 11.03 -49.84
CA THR A 160 17.48 11.65 -50.64
C THR A 160 17.95 12.99 -51.20
N GLY A 161 17.15 13.62 -52.07
CA GLY A 161 17.52 14.86 -52.75
C GLY A 161 18.27 14.63 -54.06
N SER A 162 19.02 15.63 -54.52
CA SER A 162 19.69 15.64 -55.84
C SER A 162 20.74 14.53 -55.98
N ASN A 163 20.87 13.97 -57.19
CA ASN A 163 21.89 12.97 -57.50
C ASN A 163 23.24 13.63 -57.85
N GLY A 164 24.31 12.83 -57.82
CA GLY A 164 25.67 13.25 -58.17
C GLY A 164 26.51 13.74 -56.98
N GLY A 165 26.01 13.65 -55.76
CA GLY A 165 26.78 13.85 -54.53
C GLY A 165 27.64 12.65 -54.18
N VAL A 166 28.86 12.90 -53.72
CA VAL A 166 29.76 11.89 -53.14
C VAL A 166 29.77 12.05 -51.63
N VAL A 167 29.51 10.96 -50.91
CA VAL A 167 29.52 10.93 -49.44
C VAL A 167 30.46 9.85 -48.92
N ARG A 168 30.98 10.05 -47.71
CA ARG A 168 31.61 8.99 -46.91
C ARG A 168 30.76 8.70 -45.70
N ILE A 169 30.53 7.42 -45.42
CA ILE A 169 29.65 6.91 -44.38
C ILE A 169 30.47 6.00 -43.48
N ASP A 170 30.46 6.31 -42.20
CA ASP A 170 31.04 5.49 -41.15
C ASP A 170 30.14 4.31 -40.79
N ASP A 171 30.69 3.30 -40.11
CA ASP A 171 29.96 2.10 -39.72
C ASP A 171 28.62 2.42 -39.04
N ILE A 172 27.56 1.73 -39.48
CA ILE A 172 26.23 1.91 -38.88
C ILE A 172 26.18 1.17 -37.54
N VAL A 173 25.73 1.88 -36.51
CA VAL A 173 25.62 1.36 -35.15
C VAL A 173 24.17 1.09 -34.81
N ILE A 174 23.88 -0.09 -34.29
CA ILE A 174 22.56 -0.44 -33.72
C ILE A 174 22.77 -0.85 -32.27
N GLU A 175 22.15 -0.11 -31.36
CA GLU A 175 22.27 -0.31 -29.90
C GLU A 175 20.90 -0.51 -29.26
N ASP A 176 20.84 -1.40 -28.26
CA ASP A 176 19.65 -1.55 -27.43
C ASP A 176 19.61 -0.46 -26.36
N ILE A 177 18.60 0.41 -26.46
CA ILE A 177 18.34 1.51 -25.52
C ILE A 177 17.08 1.27 -24.69
N THR A 178 16.60 0.02 -24.60
CA THR A 178 15.42 -0.35 -23.80
C THR A 178 15.50 0.18 -22.37
N GLU A 179 16.70 0.25 -21.80
CA GLU A 179 16.93 0.79 -20.47
C GLU A 179 16.46 2.23 -20.28
N ALA A 180 16.50 3.05 -21.33
CA ALA A 180 16.02 4.43 -21.31
C ALA A 180 14.50 4.53 -21.10
N PHE A 181 13.76 3.44 -21.36
CA PHE A 181 12.30 3.40 -21.24
C PHE A 181 11.78 2.69 -19.99
N LEU A 182 12.64 1.98 -19.24
CA LEU A 182 12.24 1.09 -18.13
C LEU A 182 11.40 1.80 -17.07
N ARG A 183 11.75 3.04 -16.71
CA ARG A 183 11.02 3.81 -15.69
C ARG A 183 9.58 4.14 -16.09
N THR A 184 9.31 4.25 -17.39
CA THR A 184 7.94 4.46 -17.89
C THR A 184 7.16 3.15 -18.06
N MET A 185 7.82 2.00 -17.96
CA MET A 185 7.21 0.69 -18.07
C MET A 185 6.77 0.12 -16.72
N MET A 186 7.32 0.63 -15.62
CA MET A 186 6.95 0.21 -14.27
C MET A 186 5.66 0.89 -13.84
N ASP A 187 4.74 0.08 -13.32
CA ASP A 187 3.46 0.51 -12.75
C ASP A 187 3.59 0.96 -11.29
N TRP A 188 4.81 1.24 -10.84
CA TRP A 188 5.12 1.70 -9.49
C TRP A 188 6.22 2.77 -9.44
N VAL A 189 6.29 3.46 -8.31
CA VAL A 189 7.35 4.39 -7.90
C VAL A 189 7.89 3.97 -6.54
N ASP A 190 9.21 3.90 -6.36
CA ASP A 190 9.80 3.52 -5.07
C ASP A 190 10.09 4.76 -4.23
N VAL A 191 9.74 4.72 -2.94
CA VAL A 191 10.06 5.80 -1.97
C VAL A 191 11.56 6.14 -1.93
N ARG A 192 12.44 5.19 -2.24
CA ARG A 192 13.90 5.41 -2.32
C ARG A 192 14.31 6.35 -3.45
N ASP A 193 13.58 6.36 -4.57
CA ASP A 193 13.83 7.29 -5.67
C ASP A 193 13.59 8.75 -5.26
N TYR A 194 12.91 8.98 -4.13
CA TYR A 194 12.60 10.29 -3.55
C TYR A 194 13.39 10.57 -2.27
N GLY A 195 14.44 9.78 -2.01
CA GLY A 195 15.41 10.03 -0.93
C GLY A 195 15.13 9.32 0.38
N ALA A 196 14.17 8.39 0.44
CA ALA A 196 13.97 7.56 1.63
C ALA A 196 15.20 6.66 1.87
N LEU A 197 15.72 6.62 3.09
CA LEU A 197 16.89 5.82 3.45
C LEU A 197 16.49 4.41 3.89
N GLY A 198 15.42 4.28 4.69
CA GLY A 198 15.00 2.98 5.21
C GLY A 198 15.98 2.39 6.23
N ASP A 199 16.66 3.25 7.01
CA ASP A 199 17.64 2.88 8.05
C ASP A 199 17.04 2.75 9.47
N GLY A 200 15.73 3.03 9.60
CA GLY A 200 14.96 2.97 10.84
C GLY A 200 15.12 4.17 11.76
N VAL A 201 15.89 5.20 11.36
CA VAL A 201 16.23 6.36 12.20
C VAL A 201 15.93 7.68 11.51
N THR A 202 16.27 7.79 10.23
CA THR A 202 16.05 8.99 9.44
C THR A 202 14.56 9.17 9.13
N ASP A 203 14.05 10.40 9.27
CA ASP A 203 12.64 10.70 8.95
C ASP A 203 12.40 10.67 7.42
N ASP A 204 11.80 9.58 6.96
CA ASP A 204 11.51 9.30 5.56
C ASP A 204 10.14 9.85 5.11
N SER A 205 9.41 10.55 5.99
CA SER A 205 8.03 11.04 5.72
C SER A 205 7.93 11.92 4.47
N ALA A 206 8.92 12.79 4.23
CA ALA A 206 8.92 13.68 3.07
C ALA A 206 9.08 12.90 1.75
N ALA A 207 9.90 11.85 1.74
CA ALA A 207 10.12 11.00 0.58
C ALA A 207 8.85 10.19 0.23
N PHE A 208 8.12 9.71 1.24
CA PHE A 208 6.83 9.02 1.05
C PHE A 208 5.80 9.93 0.37
N ASN A 209 5.61 11.15 0.87
CA ASN A 209 4.65 12.10 0.29
C ASN A 209 5.05 12.51 -1.15
N ALA A 210 6.35 12.66 -1.41
CA ALA A 210 6.85 12.97 -2.75
C ALA A 210 6.65 11.80 -3.73
N ALA A 211 6.90 10.57 -3.29
CA ALA A 211 6.65 9.36 -4.08
C ALA A 211 5.16 9.22 -4.40
N ASP A 212 4.27 9.38 -3.41
CA ASP A 212 2.82 9.30 -3.63
C ASP A 212 2.33 10.39 -4.60
N THR A 213 2.85 11.61 -4.49
CA THR A 213 2.52 12.70 -5.42
C THR A 213 2.92 12.34 -6.86
N ASP A 214 4.11 11.78 -7.09
CA ASP A 214 4.57 11.39 -8.43
C ASP A 214 3.91 10.10 -8.95
N ALA A 215 3.44 9.23 -8.06
CA ALA A 215 2.82 7.97 -8.43
C ALA A 215 1.66 8.21 -9.43
N ALA A 216 0.87 9.27 -9.24
CA ALA A 216 -0.15 9.73 -10.19
C ALA A 216 -1.07 8.59 -10.69
N GLY A 217 -1.48 7.70 -9.78
CA GLY A 217 -2.30 6.52 -10.04
C GLY A 217 -1.54 5.19 -10.08
N ARG A 218 -0.20 5.23 -10.19
CA ARG A 218 0.69 4.05 -10.05
C ARG A 218 0.81 3.63 -8.59
N ALA A 219 1.32 2.43 -8.34
CA ALA A 219 1.56 1.99 -6.97
C ALA A 219 2.80 2.67 -6.36
N VAL A 220 2.76 2.99 -5.07
CA VAL A 220 3.94 3.33 -4.28
C VAL A 220 4.56 2.03 -3.77
N LEU A 221 5.81 1.79 -4.12
CA LEU A 221 6.61 0.69 -3.59
C LEU A 221 7.42 1.18 -2.39
N VAL A 222 7.24 0.51 -1.26
CA VAL A 222 8.13 0.64 -0.10
C VAL A 222 9.05 -0.56 -0.11
N SER A 223 10.20 -0.42 -0.77
CA SER A 223 11.15 -1.52 -0.94
C SER A 223 11.77 -1.98 0.39
N ALA A 224 12.45 -3.12 0.40
CA ALA A 224 12.96 -3.73 1.65
C ALA A 224 13.82 -2.78 2.49
N GLY A 225 13.46 -2.52 3.74
CA GLY A 225 14.12 -1.58 4.67
C GLY A 225 13.23 -1.28 5.87
N THR A 226 13.69 -0.46 6.80
CA THR A 226 12.86 0.03 7.92
C THR A 226 12.74 1.54 7.82
N TYR A 227 11.55 2.08 7.58
CA TYR A 227 11.35 3.51 7.31
C TYR A 227 10.76 4.18 8.54
N HIS A 228 11.49 5.15 9.12
CA HIS A 228 10.96 5.92 10.23
C HIS A 228 10.13 7.08 9.69
N LEU A 229 8.84 7.10 10.02
CA LEU A 229 7.92 8.17 9.61
C LEU A 229 7.58 9.02 10.84
N ALA A 230 8.29 10.14 11.00
CA ALA A 230 8.09 11.05 12.14
C ALA A 230 6.96 12.07 11.92
N GLN A 231 6.29 12.05 10.76
CA GLN A 231 5.14 12.90 10.42
C GLN A 231 3.90 12.07 10.07
N ASN A 232 2.75 12.75 9.96
CA ASN A 232 1.55 12.13 9.39
C ASN A 232 1.77 11.91 7.89
N VAL A 233 1.46 10.72 7.39
CA VAL A 233 1.59 10.35 5.97
C VAL A 233 0.25 9.85 5.47
N THR A 234 -0.16 10.34 4.31
CA THR A 234 -1.34 9.85 3.57
C THR A 234 -0.86 9.42 2.20
N LEU A 235 -1.22 8.20 1.83
CA LEU A 235 -0.94 7.61 0.52
C LEU A 235 -2.27 7.50 -0.23
N ASP A 236 -2.46 8.39 -1.20
CA ASP A 236 -3.68 8.47 -2.02
C ASP A 236 -3.68 7.40 -3.14
N ASN A 237 -2.50 6.86 -3.47
CA ASN A 237 -2.32 5.83 -4.48
C ASN A 237 -2.18 4.44 -3.85
N PRO A 238 -2.29 3.36 -4.65
CA PRO A 238 -2.08 2.02 -4.12
C PRO A 238 -0.66 1.90 -3.54
N VAL A 239 -0.47 1.11 -2.49
CA VAL A 239 0.84 0.91 -1.87
C VAL A 239 1.18 -0.57 -1.74
N ARG A 240 2.45 -0.91 -1.93
CA ARG A 240 3.01 -2.25 -1.67
C ARG A 240 4.19 -2.13 -0.70
N PHE A 241 4.10 -2.85 0.41
CA PHE A 241 5.16 -2.91 1.40
C PHE A 241 6.02 -4.17 1.21
N GLU A 242 7.30 -3.99 0.94
CA GLU A 242 8.36 -5.00 1.07
C GLU A 242 9.26 -4.72 2.28
N GLY A 243 9.37 -3.44 2.67
CA GLY A 243 9.94 -3.00 3.94
C GLY A 243 8.88 -2.72 5.01
N SER A 244 9.32 -2.33 6.20
CA SER A 244 8.47 -1.99 7.34
C SER A 244 8.57 -0.52 7.74
N ILE A 245 7.60 -0.04 8.48
CA ILE A 245 7.49 1.33 9.00
C ILE A 245 7.63 1.31 10.52
N THR A 246 8.33 2.31 11.05
CA THR A 246 8.20 2.71 12.46
C THR A 246 7.62 4.12 12.52
N MET A 247 6.73 4.35 13.49
CA MET A 247 6.01 5.61 13.60
C MET A 247 5.63 5.89 15.06
N PRO A 248 5.81 7.13 15.57
CA PRO A 248 5.34 7.50 16.91
C PRO A 248 3.82 7.33 17.07
N ASP A 249 3.33 7.13 18.29
CA ASP A 249 1.90 6.89 18.55
C ASP A 249 0.99 8.03 18.08
N ASP A 250 1.46 9.28 18.15
CA ASP A 250 0.72 10.49 17.75
C ASP A 250 0.77 10.78 16.23
N LYS A 251 1.50 9.97 15.45
CA LYS A 251 1.56 10.07 13.99
C LYS A 251 0.71 8.97 13.35
N ARG A 252 0.07 9.30 12.23
CA ARG A 252 -0.80 8.38 11.49
C ARG A 252 -0.30 8.08 10.08
N LEU A 253 -0.55 6.86 9.64
CA LEU A 253 -0.43 6.40 8.27
C LEU A 253 -1.84 6.13 7.72
N ILE A 254 -2.20 6.78 6.61
CA ILE A 254 -3.48 6.55 5.92
C ILE A 254 -3.20 5.98 4.53
N CYS A 255 -3.59 4.73 4.28
CA CYS A 255 -3.48 4.08 2.97
C CYS A 255 -4.84 4.08 2.27
N VAL A 256 -5.17 5.12 1.49
CA VAL A 256 -6.55 5.36 1.01
C VAL A 256 -7.04 4.24 0.09
N ARG A 257 -6.23 3.78 -0.86
CA ARG A 257 -6.62 2.71 -1.82
C ARG A 257 -6.32 1.28 -1.35
N ASN A 258 -5.69 1.13 -0.19
CA ASN A 258 -5.36 -0.14 0.46
C ASN A 258 -5.76 -0.10 1.95
N PHE A 259 -6.98 0.36 2.23
CA PHE A 259 -7.44 0.50 3.60
C PHE A 259 -8.00 -0.82 4.15
N ASP A 260 -7.10 -1.70 4.54
CA ASP A 260 -7.39 -3.02 5.13
C ASP A 260 -6.30 -3.45 6.10
N LEU A 261 -6.63 -4.29 7.08
CA LEU A 261 -5.67 -4.75 8.08
C LEU A 261 -4.45 -5.49 7.48
N PRO A 262 -4.58 -6.38 6.47
CA PRO A 262 -3.43 -6.99 5.82
C PRO A 262 -2.37 -5.98 5.37
N THR A 263 -2.78 -4.89 4.71
CA THR A 263 -1.87 -3.83 4.27
C THR A 263 -1.13 -3.18 5.44
N TYR A 264 -1.83 -2.92 6.55
CA TYR A 264 -1.19 -2.38 7.75
C TYR A 264 -0.27 -3.41 8.44
N ILE A 265 -0.59 -4.70 8.39
CA ILE A 265 0.30 -5.76 8.88
C ILE A 265 1.59 -5.78 8.05
N ASP A 266 1.49 -5.71 6.72
CA ASP A 266 2.66 -5.65 5.84
C ASP A 266 3.49 -4.38 6.12
N ALA A 267 2.82 -3.25 6.40
CA ALA A 267 3.48 -1.99 6.72
C ALA A 267 4.24 -2.02 8.05
N PHE A 268 3.69 -2.63 9.12
CA PHE A 268 4.26 -2.53 10.46
C PHE A 268 5.00 -3.80 10.92
N GLY A 269 4.74 -4.95 10.30
CA GLY A 269 5.29 -6.25 10.71
C GLY A 269 4.78 -6.78 12.07
N ASP A 270 3.85 -6.07 12.71
CA ASP A 270 3.24 -6.43 14.00
C ASP A 270 1.72 -6.27 13.92
N GLU A 271 0.99 -7.32 14.28
CA GLU A 271 -0.47 -7.38 14.09
C GLU A 271 -1.25 -6.41 14.99
N VAL A 272 -0.80 -6.23 16.22
CA VAL A 272 -1.49 -5.38 17.20
C VAL A 272 -1.21 -3.91 16.92
N LEU A 273 0.03 -3.55 16.58
CA LEU A 273 0.41 -2.21 16.14
C LEU A 273 -0.30 -1.84 14.83
N ALA A 274 -0.33 -2.76 13.87
CA ALA A 274 -1.07 -2.59 12.62
C ALA A 274 -2.55 -2.31 12.88
N PHE A 275 -3.20 -3.09 13.74
CA PHE A 275 -4.59 -2.85 14.11
C PHE A 275 -4.80 -1.48 14.77
N LYS A 276 -3.92 -1.08 15.70
CA LYS A 276 -3.98 0.24 16.34
C LYS A 276 -3.82 1.37 15.32
N LYS A 277 -2.88 1.27 14.39
CA LYS A 277 -2.63 2.28 13.34
C LYS A 277 -3.74 2.32 12.28
N ALA A 278 -4.29 1.17 11.91
CA ALA A 278 -5.45 1.10 11.02
C ALA A 278 -6.70 1.70 11.68
N PHE A 279 -6.92 1.45 12.97
CA PHE A 279 -7.98 2.11 13.75
C PHE A 279 -7.74 3.62 13.84
N GLN A 280 -6.50 4.06 14.08
CA GLN A 280 -6.15 5.47 14.09
C GLN A 280 -6.49 6.14 12.75
N ALA A 281 -6.23 5.49 11.62
CA ALA A 281 -6.59 5.98 10.29
C ALA A 281 -8.12 6.03 10.07
N LEU A 282 -8.86 4.98 10.47
CA LEU A 282 -10.32 4.93 10.42
C LEU A 282 -10.96 6.17 11.06
N MET A 283 -10.44 6.53 12.23
CA MET A 283 -10.95 7.63 13.05
C MET A 283 -10.46 9.01 12.61
N ASN A 284 -9.46 9.08 11.71
CA ASN A 284 -8.94 10.33 11.14
C ASN A 284 -9.29 10.49 9.65
N TYR A 285 -10.47 9.99 9.25
CA TYR A 285 -11.05 10.16 7.90
C TYR A 285 -10.18 9.62 6.76
N ALA A 286 -9.91 8.32 6.76
CA ALA A 286 -9.27 7.60 5.65
C ALA A 286 -10.12 7.54 4.34
N ASP A 287 -11.20 8.32 4.21
CA ASP A 287 -12.25 8.19 3.17
C ASP A 287 -13.01 6.85 3.17
N HIS A 288 -12.87 6.07 4.25
CA HIS A 288 -13.58 4.82 4.49
C HIS A 288 -14.47 4.89 5.73
N ASP A 289 -15.64 4.25 5.68
CA ASP A 289 -16.53 4.12 6.83
C ASP A 289 -16.21 2.88 7.69
N ALA A 290 -15.41 1.95 7.18
CA ALA A 290 -15.12 0.67 7.81
C ALA A 290 -13.67 0.24 7.63
N LEU A 291 -13.05 -0.25 8.70
CA LEU A 291 -11.82 -1.03 8.65
C LEU A 291 -12.16 -2.50 8.41
N ASP A 292 -11.71 -3.03 7.27
CA ASP A 292 -11.80 -4.45 6.96
C ASP A 292 -10.56 -5.20 7.47
N MET A 293 -10.76 -6.23 8.29
CA MET A 293 -9.67 -7.06 8.77
C MET A 293 -9.21 -8.12 7.75
N GLY A 294 -9.91 -8.29 6.62
CA GLY A 294 -9.48 -9.17 5.52
C GLY A 294 -9.39 -10.65 5.90
N GLY A 295 -10.16 -11.09 6.90
CA GLY A 295 -10.08 -12.44 7.47
C GLY A 295 -8.85 -12.69 8.33
N ARG A 296 -8.02 -11.67 8.59
CA ARG A 296 -6.85 -11.78 9.46
C ARG A 296 -7.25 -12.01 10.91
N ARG A 297 -6.36 -12.71 11.60
CA ARG A 297 -6.33 -12.83 13.05
C ARG A 297 -5.28 -11.88 13.59
N ILE A 298 -5.57 -11.26 14.74
CA ILE A 298 -4.56 -10.60 15.57
C ILE A 298 -4.34 -11.42 16.84
N GLU A 299 -3.08 -11.67 17.19
CA GLU A 299 -2.71 -12.30 18.45
C GLU A 299 -2.43 -11.25 19.53
N VAL A 300 -3.17 -11.31 20.64
CA VAL A 300 -3.23 -10.24 21.64
C VAL A 300 -2.87 -10.80 23.01
N ASP A 301 -1.88 -10.21 23.67
CA ASP A 301 -1.38 -10.61 24.99
C ASP A 301 -1.71 -9.62 26.11
N GLY A 302 -2.48 -8.56 25.83
CA GLY A 302 -2.97 -7.59 26.79
C GLY A 302 -4.04 -6.64 26.19
N PRO A 303 -4.71 -5.80 27.01
CA PRO A 303 -5.77 -4.92 26.54
C PRO A 303 -5.34 -3.97 25.41
N ILE A 304 -6.25 -3.72 24.46
CA ILE A 304 -6.10 -2.66 23.47
C ILE A 304 -6.95 -1.46 23.94
N ASP A 305 -6.27 -0.44 24.45
CA ASP A 305 -6.90 0.87 24.70
C ASP A 305 -7.16 1.56 23.36
N MET A 306 -8.44 1.62 22.99
CA MET A 306 -8.88 2.15 21.71
C MET A 306 -8.76 3.68 21.66
N GLN A 307 -8.88 4.38 22.78
CA GLN A 307 -8.71 5.83 22.79
C GLN A 307 -7.23 6.19 22.68
N ALA A 308 -6.36 5.46 23.37
CA ALA A 308 -4.91 5.62 23.23
C ALA A 308 -4.43 5.31 21.79
N ALA A 309 -5.03 4.30 21.14
CA ALA A 309 -4.77 4.00 19.73
C ALA A 309 -5.17 5.15 18.78
N LEU A 310 -6.26 5.88 19.08
CA LEU A 310 -6.62 7.09 18.35
C LEU A 310 -5.68 8.27 18.67
N ASN A 311 -5.31 8.42 19.94
CA ASN A 311 -4.41 9.44 20.50
C ASN A 311 -4.96 10.89 20.49
N THR A 312 -5.77 11.29 19.52
CA THR A 312 -6.10 12.71 19.26
C THR A 312 -7.35 13.26 19.95
N THR A 313 -8.34 12.43 20.26
CA THR A 313 -9.61 12.86 20.88
C THR A 313 -10.26 11.73 21.67
N ASP A 314 -11.15 12.09 22.61
CA ASP A 314 -11.97 11.16 23.39
C ASP A 314 -13.46 11.24 23.02
N THR A 315 -13.79 12.03 21.99
CA THR A 315 -15.15 12.28 21.52
C THR A 315 -15.26 12.02 20.01
N PHE A 316 -16.12 11.08 19.60
CA PHE A 316 -16.32 10.75 18.19
C PHE A 316 -17.79 10.39 17.88
N PRO A 317 -18.56 11.27 17.22
CA PRO A 317 -20.00 11.08 17.03
C PRO A 317 -20.39 10.44 15.67
N ILE A 318 -19.41 10.15 14.81
CA ILE A 318 -19.64 9.70 13.43
C ILE A 318 -19.58 8.18 13.37
N ARG A 319 -20.41 7.59 12.49
CA ARG A 319 -20.41 6.14 12.29
C ARG A 319 -19.08 5.64 11.73
N ARG A 320 -18.55 4.58 12.35
CA ARG A 320 -17.42 3.78 11.87
C ARG A 320 -17.66 2.31 12.12
N ALA A 321 -17.00 1.44 11.36
CA ALA A 321 -17.08 0.00 11.55
C ALA A 321 -15.71 -0.68 11.59
N ILE A 322 -15.61 -1.78 12.34
CA ILE A 322 -14.50 -2.74 12.29
C ILE A 322 -15.11 -4.09 11.94
N ARG A 323 -14.57 -4.78 10.92
CA ARG A 323 -15.22 -6.00 10.41
C ARG A 323 -14.29 -7.10 9.91
N ASN A 324 -14.84 -8.32 9.78
CA ASN A 324 -14.28 -9.46 9.04
C ASN A 324 -12.93 -9.98 9.53
N GLY A 325 -12.82 -10.38 10.79
CA GLY A 325 -11.55 -10.84 11.35
C GLY A 325 -11.67 -11.59 12.67
N GLN A 326 -10.54 -11.85 13.30
CA GLN A 326 -10.46 -12.55 14.58
C GLN A 326 -9.50 -11.86 15.54
N CYS A 327 -9.85 -11.84 16.83
CA CYS A 327 -8.94 -11.46 17.90
C CYS A 327 -8.68 -12.70 18.76
N TYR A 328 -7.43 -13.14 18.84
CA TYR A 328 -7.03 -14.34 19.57
C TYR A 328 -6.19 -13.97 20.77
N VAL A 329 -6.70 -14.30 21.96
CA VAL A 329 -6.04 -13.96 23.22
C VAL A 329 -5.02 -15.03 23.59
N LEU A 330 -3.79 -14.58 23.81
CA LEU A 330 -2.68 -15.34 24.35
C LEU A 330 -2.69 -15.32 25.89
N ASP A 331 -2.19 -16.39 26.50
CA ASP A 331 -2.00 -16.45 27.95
C ASP A 331 -0.89 -15.47 28.37
N SER A 332 -1.21 -14.59 29.31
CA SER A 332 -0.33 -13.49 29.73
C SER A 332 -0.81 -12.90 31.06
N THR A 333 0.13 -12.44 31.88
CA THR A 333 -0.16 -11.72 33.13
C THR A 333 -0.76 -10.33 32.91
N ASN A 334 -0.67 -9.77 31.69
CA ASN A 334 -1.28 -8.47 31.38
C ASN A 334 -2.82 -8.51 31.47
N TRP A 335 -3.41 -9.70 31.50
CA TRP A 335 -4.85 -9.92 31.68
C TRP A 335 -5.30 -9.97 33.14
N ASP A 336 -4.38 -9.93 34.10
CA ASP A 336 -4.73 -9.95 35.51
C ASP A 336 -5.47 -8.66 35.90
N PRO A 337 -6.60 -8.77 36.63
CA PRO A 337 -7.38 -7.60 37.00
C PRO A 337 -6.67 -6.79 38.09
N ASP A 338 -6.79 -5.46 38.01
CA ASP A 338 -6.34 -4.61 39.12
C ASP A 338 -7.43 -4.59 40.19
N VAL A 339 -7.08 -4.88 41.45
CA VAL A 339 -8.04 -4.94 42.56
C VAL A 339 -7.64 -3.96 43.64
N VAL A 340 -8.58 -3.06 43.99
CA VAL A 340 -8.38 -2.03 45.01
C VAL A 340 -9.52 -2.13 46.00
N THR A 341 -9.18 -2.15 47.29
CA THR A 341 -10.17 -2.07 48.37
C THR A 341 -10.07 -0.69 49.01
N SER A 342 -11.18 0.03 49.10
CA SER A 342 -11.20 1.39 49.62
C SER A 342 -12.50 1.70 50.38
N SER A 343 -12.36 2.47 51.46
CA SER A 343 -13.48 3.02 52.19
C SER A 343 -14.02 4.27 51.50
N ALA A 344 -15.34 4.37 51.41
CA ALA A 344 -16.01 5.53 50.85
C ALA A 344 -17.37 5.78 51.53
N SER A 345 -17.85 7.02 51.41
CA SER A 345 -19.15 7.45 51.90
C SER A 345 -20.20 7.43 50.79
N TYR A 346 -21.42 7.00 51.11
CA TYR A 346 -22.56 7.00 50.20
C TYR A 346 -23.69 7.85 50.78
N ASN A 347 -24.30 8.70 49.94
CA ASN A 347 -25.46 9.50 50.29
C ASN A 347 -26.62 9.14 49.36
N PRO A 348 -27.74 8.57 49.86
CA PRO A 348 -28.91 8.25 49.03
C PRO A 348 -29.51 9.46 48.30
N LEU A 349 -29.27 10.69 48.76
CA LEU A 349 -29.70 11.92 48.08
C LEU A 349 -28.81 12.32 46.90
N ASN A 350 -27.61 11.75 46.81
CA ASN A 350 -26.75 11.81 45.62
C ASN A 350 -26.35 10.38 45.21
N PRO A 351 -27.31 9.60 44.68
CA PRO A 351 -27.21 8.15 44.63
C PRO A 351 -26.17 7.61 43.63
N TYR A 352 -25.62 8.46 42.77
CA TYR A 352 -24.60 8.06 41.80
C TYR A 352 -23.18 8.39 42.26
N THR A 353 -22.97 8.96 43.44
CA THR A 353 -21.65 9.42 43.85
C THR A 353 -21.19 8.75 45.13
N LEU A 354 -19.95 8.26 45.11
CA LEU A 354 -19.21 7.96 46.32
C LEU A 354 -18.26 9.12 46.61
N THR A 355 -18.19 9.55 47.87
CA THR A 355 -17.32 10.64 48.33
C THR A 355 -16.40 10.15 49.44
N ASN A 356 -15.42 10.97 49.84
CA ASN A 356 -14.41 10.62 50.84
C ASN A 356 -13.73 9.28 50.51
N VAL A 357 -13.46 9.04 49.23
CA VAL A 357 -12.89 7.79 48.74
C VAL A 357 -11.40 7.76 49.08
N VAL A 358 -10.99 6.84 49.95
CA VAL A 358 -9.59 6.71 50.37
C VAL A 358 -8.73 6.18 49.22
N ASN A 359 -7.54 6.73 49.02
CA ASN A 359 -6.62 6.30 47.94
C ASN A 359 -7.28 6.26 46.55
N ILE A 360 -8.16 7.23 46.26
CA ILE A 360 -8.94 7.26 45.03
C ILE A 360 -8.10 7.20 43.75
N ALA A 361 -6.87 7.70 43.78
CA ALA A 361 -5.94 7.65 42.64
C ALA A 361 -5.60 6.21 42.16
N SER A 362 -5.79 5.20 43.02
CA SER A 362 -5.61 3.79 42.64
C SER A 362 -6.83 3.20 41.91
N ILE A 363 -8.00 3.85 41.97
CA ILE A 363 -9.25 3.36 41.39
C ILE A 363 -9.39 3.86 39.96
N GLN A 364 -9.69 2.96 39.03
CA GLN A 364 -9.78 3.27 37.60
C GLN A 364 -11.25 3.35 37.13
N PRO A 365 -11.59 4.24 36.18
CA PRO A 365 -12.84 4.14 35.43
C PRO A 365 -13.03 2.75 34.81
N GLY A 366 -14.27 2.28 34.75
CA GLY A 366 -14.62 0.94 34.30
C GLY A 366 -14.33 -0.18 35.32
N SER A 367 -13.93 0.14 36.55
CA SER A 367 -13.81 -0.86 37.62
C SER A 367 -15.19 -1.32 38.08
N HIS A 368 -15.38 -2.64 38.19
CA HIS A 368 -16.56 -3.26 38.80
C HIS A 368 -16.54 -3.03 40.31
N VAL A 369 -17.68 -2.66 40.89
CA VAL A 369 -17.81 -2.36 42.31
C VAL A 369 -18.51 -3.53 43.00
N THR A 370 -17.96 -3.96 44.13
CA THR A 370 -18.61 -4.93 45.02
C THR A 370 -18.57 -4.43 46.46
N GLY A 371 -19.58 -4.84 47.24
CA GLY A 371 -19.78 -4.41 48.62
C GLY A 371 -21.25 -4.57 49.02
N THR A 372 -21.54 -4.36 50.30
CA THR A 372 -22.92 -4.42 50.80
C THR A 372 -23.80 -3.38 50.10
N GLY A 373 -24.95 -3.83 49.58
CA GLY A 373 -25.89 -2.96 48.88
C GLY A 373 -25.49 -2.59 47.44
N VAL A 374 -24.39 -3.14 46.92
CA VAL A 374 -23.97 -2.94 45.52
C VAL A 374 -24.69 -3.95 44.61
N GLY A 375 -25.28 -3.44 43.53
CA GLY A 375 -25.93 -4.27 42.52
C GLY A 375 -24.94 -5.15 41.74
N ARG A 376 -25.46 -6.11 40.97
CA ARG A 376 -24.62 -7.11 40.27
C ARG A 376 -23.61 -6.49 39.31
N GLU A 377 -24.03 -5.48 38.55
CA GLU A 377 -23.24 -4.84 37.47
C GLU A 377 -23.17 -3.33 37.69
N VAL A 378 -22.67 -2.92 38.86
CA VAL A 378 -22.35 -1.51 39.16
C VAL A 378 -20.86 -1.26 38.91
N TYR A 379 -20.56 -0.18 38.22
CA TYR A 379 -19.21 0.18 37.80
C TYR A 379 -18.86 1.61 38.18
N VAL A 380 -17.57 1.90 38.24
CA VAL A 380 -17.05 3.27 38.28
C VAL A 380 -17.15 3.85 36.88
N LYS A 381 -17.98 4.88 36.68
CA LYS A 381 -18.08 5.62 35.41
C LYS A 381 -16.92 6.60 35.28
N GLU A 382 -16.67 7.40 36.32
CA GLU A 382 -15.69 8.49 36.33
C GLU A 382 -15.05 8.62 37.72
N VAL A 383 -13.82 9.14 37.75
CA VAL A 383 -13.04 9.36 38.96
C VAL A 383 -12.59 10.82 39.00
N ASN A 384 -12.83 11.49 40.12
CA ASN A 384 -12.32 12.83 40.39
C ASN A 384 -11.38 12.79 41.60
N VAL A 385 -10.08 12.69 41.33
CA VAL A 385 -9.03 12.59 42.35
C VAL A 385 -9.00 13.83 43.24
N GLY A 386 -9.11 15.03 42.65
CA GLY A 386 -9.06 16.29 43.39
C GLY A 386 -10.24 16.49 44.35
N ALA A 387 -11.41 15.97 44.00
CA ALA A 387 -12.62 16.03 44.84
C ALA A 387 -12.77 14.83 45.79
N GLY A 388 -11.88 13.83 45.74
CA GLY A 388 -12.02 12.60 46.52
C GLY A 388 -13.33 11.86 46.27
N SER A 389 -13.87 11.94 45.05
CA SER A 389 -15.17 11.37 44.69
C SER A 389 -15.15 10.65 43.34
N LEU A 390 -16.05 9.67 43.20
CA LEU A 390 -16.25 8.95 41.94
C LEU A 390 -17.74 8.83 41.62
N THR A 391 -18.03 8.65 40.33
CA THR A 391 -19.38 8.47 39.80
C THR A 391 -19.61 6.99 39.51
N LEU A 392 -20.73 6.45 39.98
CA LEU A 392 -21.20 5.09 39.76
C LEU A 392 -22.08 5.01 38.51
N SER A 393 -22.12 3.83 37.88
CA SER A 393 -23.01 3.55 36.76
C SER A 393 -24.48 3.44 37.17
N GLN A 394 -24.74 3.10 38.44
CA GLN A 394 -26.06 2.82 39.01
C GLN A 394 -26.10 3.14 40.52
N PRO A 395 -27.28 3.48 41.09
CA PRO A 395 -27.48 3.63 42.52
C PRO A 395 -27.22 2.36 43.33
N LEU A 396 -26.90 2.53 44.62
CA LEU A 396 -26.77 1.44 45.59
C LEU A 396 -28.06 1.26 46.40
N TRP A 397 -28.33 0.03 46.86
CA TRP A 397 -29.52 -0.29 47.66
C TRP A 397 -29.15 -0.69 49.09
N GLY A 398 -29.51 0.16 50.06
CA GLY A 398 -29.25 -0.08 51.48
C GLY A 398 -27.78 -0.21 51.92
N PRO A 399 -26.78 0.47 51.32
CA PRO A 399 -25.42 0.47 51.86
C PRO A 399 -25.34 1.24 53.18
N GLY A 400 -24.30 0.99 53.97
CA GLY A 400 -23.95 1.88 55.09
C GLY A 400 -23.56 3.28 54.59
N SER A 401 -23.70 4.30 55.44
CA SER A 401 -23.31 5.68 55.10
C SER A 401 -21.80 5.82 54.81
N SER A 402 -20.99 4.95 55.42
CA SER A 402 -19.58 4.74 55.11
C SER A 402 -19.28 3.25 55.23
N GLN A 403 -18.61 2.69 54.23
CA GLN A 403 -18.20 1.28 54.23
C GLN A 403 -17.04 1.05 53.26
N THR A 404 -16.49 -0.15 53.33
CA THR A 404 -15.44 -0.61 52.42
C THR A 404 -16.05 -1.23 51.17
N TYR A 405 -15.53 -0.82 50.01
CA TYR A 405 -15.86 -1.36 48.70
C TYR A 405 -14.63 -2.00 48.07
N THR A 406 -14.84 -3.00 47.23
CA THR A 406 -13.80 -3.57 46.37
C THR A 406 -14.08 -3.17 44.92
N PHE A 407 -13.07 -2.58 44.30
CA PHE A 407 -13.05 -2.11 42.92
C PHE A 407 -12.16 -3.05 42.11
N THR A 408 -12.71 -3.69 41.08
CA THR A 408 -11.99 -4.63 40.24
C THR A 408 -11.98 -4.16 38.79
N ARG A 409 -10.81 -3.79 38.28
CA ARG A 409 -10.60 -3.44 36.87
C ARG A 409 -10.30 -4.71 36.07
N TYR A 410 -11.33 -5.31 35.49
CA TYR A 410 -11.16 -6.37 34.50
C TYR A 410 -10.43 -5.84 33.26
N LYS A 411 -9.65 -6.71 32.63
CA LYS A 411 -8.88 -6.42 31.42
C LYS A 411 -9.67 -6.85 30.19
N TYR A 412 -9.95 -5.92 29.28
CA TYR A 412 -10.80 -6.11 28.10
C TYR A 412 -9.95 -6.17 26.84
N LEU A 413 -10.31 -7.04 25.90
CA LEU A 413 -9.64 -7.15 24.61
C LEU A 413 -9.71 -5.82 23.86
N LEU A 414 -10.92 -5.27 23.68
CA LEU A 414 -11.12 -3.91 23.19
C LEU A 414 -11.65 -3.03 24.32
N ASP A 415 -10.86 -2.04 24.71
CA ASP A 415 -11.18 -1.12 25.79
C ASP A 415 -11.49 0.26 25.23
N PHE A 416 -12.78 0.60 25.12
CA PHE A 416 -13.22 1.94 24.72
C PHE A 416 -13.41 2.87 25.93
N GLY A 417 -13.02 2.46 27.16
CA GLY A 417 -13.24 3.23 28.39
C GLY A 417 -12.57 4.59 28.41
N GLY A 418 -11.50 4.78 27.63
CA GLY A 418 -10.84 6.08 27.47
C GLY A 418 -11.70 7.14 26.76
N PHE A 419 -12.66 6.73 25.93
CA PHE A 419 -13.59 7.66 25.28
C PHE A 419 -14.58 8.25 26.29
N ALA A 420 -14.62 9.59 26.36
CA ALA A 420 -15.69 10.30 27.04
C ALA A 420 -17.02 10.09 26.29
N ASN A 421 -17.00 10.20 24.96
CA ASN A 421 -18.19 9.97 24.13
C ASN A 421 -17.84 9.29 22.81
N LEU A 422 -18.36 8.08 22.56
CA LEU A 422 -18.22 7.42 21.26
C LEU A 422 -19.60 6.95 20.79
N ARG A 423 -19.98 7.32 19.56
CA ARG A 423 -21.29 7.00 19.00
C ARG A 423 -21.15 6.20 17.71
N ARG A 424 -22.13 5.34 17.43
CA ARG A 424 -22.29 4.68 16.12
C ARG A 424 -21.07 3.86 15.69
N MET A 425 -20.42 3.19 16.65
CA MET A 425 -19.37 2.21 16.36
C MET A 425 -20.01 0.84 16.10
N ASP A 426 -19.75 0.29 14.92
CA ASP A 426 -20.22 -1.03 14.51
C ASP A 426 -19.07 -2.05 14.54
N ILE A 427 -19.25 -3.15 15.26
CA ILE A 427 -18.36 -4.30 15.22
C ILE A 427 -19.10 -5.44 14.51
N GLN A 428 -18.53 -5.95 13.42
CA GLN A 428 -19.24 -6.86 12.52
C GLN A 428 -18.39 -8.07 12.15
N ASN A 429 -18.94 -9.28 12.20
CA ASN A 429 -18.24 -10.48 11.71
C ASN A 429 -16.85 -10.68 12.37
N ILE A 430 -16.74 -10.32 13.66
CA ILE A 430 -15.52 -10.53 14.46
C ILE A 430 -15.70 -11.71 15.40
N GLU A 431 -14.72 -12.60 15.43
CA GLU A 431 -14.60 -13.61 16.48
C GLU A 431 -13.59 -13.17 17.54
N PHE A 432 -14.09 -12.91 18.75
CA PHE A 432 -13.31 -12.66 19.96
C PHE A 432 -13.02 -13.98 20.68
N GLN A 433 -11.83 -14.54 20.47
CA GLN A 433 -11.35 -15.74 21.16
C GLN A 433 -10.59 -15.36 22.44
N MET A 434 -11.31 -15.14 23.54
CA MET A 434 -10.75 -14.70 24.81
C MET A 434 -10.07 -15.83 25.62
N ASN A 435 -10.27 -17.08 25.22
CA ASN A 435 -9.61 -18.28 25.76
C ASN A 435 -9.67 -18.48 27.28
N GLY A 436 -10.56 -17.77 27.99
CA GLY A 436 -10.66 -17.78 29.44
C GLY A 436 -9.67 -16.86 30.16
N PHE A 437 -8.90 -16.05 29.43
CA PHE A 437 -7.90 -15.12 29.97
C PHE A 437 -8.42 -13.69 30.08
N ALA A 438 -9.16 -13.21 29.07
CA ALA A 438 -9.61 -11.83 28.98
C ALA A 438 -11.13 -11.66 29.09
N SER A 439 -11.57 -10.41 29.31
CA SER A 439 -12.93 -9.97 29.00
C SER A 439 -13.00 -9.43 27.56
N GLY A 440 -14.20 -9.32 26.99
CA GLY A 440 -14.39 -8.98 25.58
C GLY A 440 -14.23 -7.49 25.31
N VAL A 441 -15.31 -6.73 25.44
CA VAL A 441 -15.35 -5.31 25.07
C VAL A 441 -15.88 -4.47 26.22
N LEU A 442 -15.16 -3.40 26.56
CA LEU A 442 -15.69 -2.32 27.41
C LEU A 442 -16.18 -1.18 26.53
N LEU A 443 -17.43 -0.78 26.72
CA LEU A 443 -18.05 0.35 26.04
C LEU A 443 -17.51 1.69 26.56
N PRO A 444 -17.61 2.79 25.77
CA PRO A 444 -17.24 4.13 26.21
C PRO A 444 -18.07 4.61 27.41
N ARG A 445 -17.58 5.65 28.10
CA ARG A 445 -18.24 6.20 29.29
C ARG A 445 -19.63 6.74 28.98
N ASP A 446 -19.75 7.50 27.90
CA ASP A 446 -21.01 7.89 27.28
C ASP A 446 -20.97 7.61 25.77
N GLY A 447 -22.14 7.62 25.13
CA GLY A 447 -22.25 7.22 23.73
C GLY A 447 -23.68 6.89 23.38
N GLU A 448 -23.89 6.52 22.12
CA GLU A 448 -25.15 5.95 21.66
C GLU A 448 -24.91 5.06 20.43
N ASN A 449 -25.78 4.09 20.23
CA ASN A 449 -25.92 3.31 19.01
C ASN A 449 -24.65 2.50 18.65
N ILE A 450 -24.01 1.90 19.65
CA ILE A 450 -22.95 0.90 19.42
C ILE A 450 -23.60 -0.42 19.02
N GLN A 451 -23.05 -1.09 18.02
CA GLN A 451 -23.64 -2.30 17.46
C GLN A 451 -22.63 -3.44 17.37
N PHE A 452 -23.05 -4.63 17.74
CA PHE A 452 -22.36 -5.89 17.49
C PHE A 452 -23.24 -6.76 16.59
N LYS A 453 -22.71 -7.15 15.43
CA LYS A 453 -23.44 -7.92 14.42
C LYS A 453 -22.63 -9.14 14.00
N ASP A 454 -23.27 -10.32 14.03
CA ASP A 454 -22.65 -11.54 13.52
C ASP A 454 -21.30 -11.86 14.20
N CYS A 455 -21.14 -11.44 15.47
CA CYS A 455 -19.91 -11.59 16.24
C CYS A 455 -19.94 -12.84 17.14
N PHE A 456 -18.77 -13.39 17.41
CA PHE A 456 -18.59 -14.54 18.28
C PHE A 456 -17.76 -14.14 19.50
N PHE A 457 -18.36 -14.20 20.68
CA PHE A 457 -17.71 -13.97 21.98
C PHE A 457 -17.39 -15.31 22.63
N ILE A 458 -16.17 -15.78 22.43
CA ILE A 458 -15.74 -17.13 22.80
C ILE A 458 -14.88 -17.09 24.05
N LYS A 459 -15.35 -17.79 25.09
CA LYS A 459 -14.66 -18.03 26.37
C LYS A 459 -14.25 -16.74 27.11
N PRO A 460 -15.16 -15.77 27.36
CA PRO A 460 -14.82 -14.65 28.24
C PRO A 460 -14.48 -15.14 29.65
N LYS A 461 -13.42 -14.61 30.27
CA LYS A 461 -13.05 -14.90 31.68
C LYS A 461 -14.08 -14.33 32.64
N ASN A 462 -14.45 -13.06 32.47
CA ASN A 462 -15.36 -12.35 33.36
C ASN A 462 -16.56 -11.74 32.61
N ARG A 463 -16.33 -10.94 31.56
CA ARG A 463 -17.37 -10.17 30.88
C ARG A 463 -17.27 -10.28 29.35
N GLY A 464 -18.40 -10.38 28.66
CA GLY A 464 -18.50 -10.31 27.20
C GLY A 464 -18.49 -8.85 26.74
N ILE A 465 -19.60 -8.13 26.92
CA ILE A 465 -19.74 -6.69 26.63
C ILE A 465 -20.09 -5.95 27.92
N THR A 466 -19.27 -5.00 28.35
CA THR A 466 -19.51 -4.24 29.57
C THR A 466 -19.85 -2.79 29.27
N SER A 467 -20.94 -2.29 29.86
CA SER A 467 -21.20 -0.86 29.99
C SER A 467 -20.84 -0.40 31.40
N SER A 468 -19.84 0.48 31.52
CA SER A 468 -19.48 1.14 32.80
C SER A 468 -20.16 2.49 33.01
N GLY A 469 -20.83 3.00 31.99
CA GLY A 469 -21.60 4.24 32.02
C GLY A 469 -22.80 4.12 31.09
N ARG A 470 -23.08 5.16 30.29
CA ARG A 470 -24.22 5.21 29.37
C ARG A 470 -23.84 4.99 27.90
N GLY A 471 -22.62 4.53 27.60
CA GLY A 471 -22.21 4.16 26.24
C GLY A 471 -23.09 3.08 25.57
N CYS A 472 -23.88 2.35 26.34
CA CYS A 472 -24.86 1.37 25.87
C CYS A 472 -26.24 1.95 25.49
N GLN A 473 -26.43 3.27 25.47
CA GLN A 473 -27.65 3.87 24.93
C GLN A 473 -27.84 3.38 23.48
N ASP A 474 -29.01 2.84 23.16
CA ASP A 474 -29.29 2.21 21.85
C ASP A 474 -28.34 1.04 21.48
N LEU A 475 -27.84 0.28 22.47
CA LEU A 475 -26.95 -0.86 22.21
C LEU A 475 -27.63 -1.95 21.38
N HIS A 476 -27.01 -2.36 20.28
CA HIS A 476 -27.50 -3.48 19.47
C HIS A 476 -26.58 -4.71 19.60
N ILE A 477 -27.16 -5.86 19.94
CA ILE A 477 -26.51 -7.17 19.89
C ILE A 477 -27.37 -8.06 18.97
N ASP A 478 -26.87 -8.31 17.77
CA ASP A 478 -27.66 -8.89 16.68
C ASP A 478 -26.93 -10.06 16.01
N ARG A 479 -27.54 -11.25 15.99
CA ARG A 479 -26.95 -12.49 15.44
C ARG A 479 -25.59 -12.88 16.07
N CYS A 480 -25.38 -12.52 17.33
CA CYS A 480 -24.14 -12.83 18.03
C CYS A 480 -24.19 -14.20 18.74
N GLN A 481 -23.02 -14.80 18.94
CA GLN A 481 -22.84 -16.02 19.72
C GLN A 481 -22.00 -15.72 20.96
N PHE A 482 -22.48 -16.08 22.15
CA PHE A 482 -21.72 -16.00 23.40
C PHE A 482 -21.53 -17.40 23.96
N ILE A 483 -20.28 -17.83 24.12
CA ILE A 483 -19.95 -19.18 24.56
C ILE A 483 -19.01 -19.09 25.75
N SER A 484 -19.48 -19.46 26.94
CA SER A 484 -18.66 -19.40 28.17
C SER A 484 -17.48 -20.38 28.15
N SER A 485 -16.39 -20.06 28.85
CA SER A 485 -15.31 -20.99 29.20
C SER A 485 -15.74 -22.05 30.22
N GLU A 486 -16.90 -21.85 30.85
CA GLU A 486 -17.37 -22.58 32.03
C GLU A 486 -18.32 -23.75 31.67
N GLN A 487 -18.14 -24.34 30.48
CA GLN A 487 -19.06 -25.36 29.96
C GLN A 487 -19.22 -26.54 30.93
N GLY A 488 -18.16 -26.94 31.63
CA GLY A 488 -18.16 -28.02 32.61
C GLY A 488 -18.70 -27.66 34.00
N LEU A 489 -18.94 -26.38 34.29
CA LEU A 489 -19.38 -25.93 35.62
C LEU A 489 -20.90 -26.04 35.78
N SER A 490 -21.34 -26.28 37.02
CA SER A 490 -22.76 -26.16 37.40
C SER A 490 -23.22 -24.71 37.24
N ALA A 491 -24.52 -24.50 37.00
CA ALA A 491 -25.05 -23.17 36.74
C ALA A 491 -24.73 -22.16 37.86
N THR A 492 -24.73 -22.60 39.12
CA THR A 492 -24.43 -21.78 40.30
C THR A 492 -22.95 -21.45 40.49
N ALA A 493 -22.04 -22.17 39.81
CA ALA A 493 -20.60 -21.96 39.91
C ALA A 493 -20.04 -21.08 38.77
N ARG A 494 -20.90 -20.62 37.85
CA ARG A 494 -20.51 -19.78 36.71
C ARG A 494 -20.53 -18.30 37.10
N GLN A 495 -19.51 -17.56 36.69
CA GLN A 495 -19.33 -16.12 36.97
C GLN A 495 -19.39 -15.24 35.72
N SER A 496 -19.26 -15.82 34.52
CA SER A 496 -19.22 -15.02 33.29
C SER A 496 -20.55 -14.28 33.05
N VAL A 497 -20.47 -13.01 32.67
CA VAL A 497 -21.64 -12.20 32.25
C VAL A 497 -21.52 -11.90 30.78
N ALA A 498 -22.56 -12.20 29.99
CA ALA A 498 -22.50 -11.97 28.54
C ALA A 498 -22.55 -10.48 28.21
N PHE A 499 -23.49 -9.73 28.80
CA PHE A 499 -23.50 -8.28 28.67
C PHE A 499 -24.23 -7.57 29.83
N ASN A 500 -24.01 -6.26 29.98
CA ASN A 500 -24.85 -5.40 30.81
C ASN A 500 -25.22 -4.09 30.09
N VAL A 501 -26.33 -3.50 30.52
CA VAL A 501 -26.89 -2.25 30.00
C VAL A 501 -27.28 -1.34 31.17
N ASN A 502 -26.88 -0.07 31.12
CA ASN A 502 -27.22 0.97 32.09
C ASN A 502 -28.08 2.11 31.49
N ALA A 503 -28.50 2.00 30.23
CA ALA A 503 -29.20 3.06 29.49
C ALA A 503 -30.34 2.47 28.65
N ASN A 504 -31.08 3.31 27.93
CA ASN A 504 -32.32 2.91 27.26
C ASN A 504 -32.07 2.29 25.89
N ASP A 505 -33.14 1.69 25.33
CA ASP A 505 -33.26 1.33 23.92
C ASP A 505 -32.33 0.21 23.43
N ALA A 506 -31.85 -0.63 24.35
CA ALA A 506 -31.07 -1.81 23.98
C ALA A 506 -31.90 -2.82 23.17
N LYS A 507 -31.32 -3.31 22.07
CA LYS A 507 -31.91 -4.32 21.18
C LYS A 507 -31.05 -5.57 21.14
N ILE A 508 -31.60 -6.68 21.60
CA ILE A 508 -30.97 -7.99 21.55
C ILE A 508 -31.81 -8.89 20.65
N ARG A 509 -31.23 -9.35 19.53
CA ARG A 509 -31.95 -10.10 18.50
C ARG A 509 -31.12 -11.25 17.95
N ASP A 510 -31.77 -12.37 17.64
CA ASP A 510 -31.22 -13.54 16.96
C ASP A 510 -29.88 -14.05 17.52
N SER A 511 -29.63 -13.82 18.80
CA SER A 511 -28.36 -14.11 19.46
C SER A 511 -28.49 -15.31 20.39
N ARG A 512 -27.41 -16.09 20.51
CA ARG A 512 -27.37 -17.30 21.36
C ARG A 512 -26.38 -17.12 22.50
N PHE A 513 -26.79 -17.54 23.69
CA PHE A 513 -26.00 -17.48 24.92
C PHE A 513 -25.83 -18.88 25.50
N GLN A 514 -24.63 -19.44 25.42
CA GLN A 514 -24.34 -20.81 25.80
C GLN A 514 -23.59 -20.88 27.13
N ARG A 515 -24.32 -21.29 28.17
CA ARG A 515 -23.81 -21.59 29.52
C ARG A 515 -23.04 -20.43 30.16
N MET A 516 -23.51 -19.20 29.96
CA MET A 516 -23.06 -18.03 30.73
C MET A 516 -23.52 -18.15 32.19
N GLY A 517 -22.81 -17.51 33.13
CA GLY A 517 -23.28 -17.36 34.51
C GLY A 517 -24.47 -16.41 34.61
N THR A 518 -24.38 -15.27 33.94
CA THR A 518 -25.52 -14.36 33.71
C THR A 518 -25.57 -14.00 32.23
N THR A 519 -26.74 -14.15 31.60
CA THR A 519 -26.91 -13.76 30.20
C THR A 519 -26.84 -12.25 30.02
N GLY A 520 -27.66 -11.50 30.74
CA GLY A 520 -27.70 -10.05 30.65
C GLY A 520 -28.17 -9.42 31.95
N VAL A 521 -27.63 -8.25 32.28
CA VAL A 521 -28.18 -7.36 33.31
C VAL A 521 -28.68 -6.10 32.62
N LEU A 522 -29.99 -5.88 32.70
CA LEU A 522 -30.65 -4.77 32.02
C LEU A 522 -31.10 -3.73 33.04
N HIS A 523 -30.80 -2.48 32.73
CA HIS A 523 -31.38 -1.31 33.36
C HIS A 523 -31.87 -0.36 32.26
N GLY A 524 -32.94 0.36 32.57
CA GLY A 524 -33.52 1.42 31.76
C GLY A 524 -34.35 2.32 32.68
N SER A 525 -34.58 3.55 32.26
CA SER A 525 -35.36 4.55 32.99
C SER A 525 -36.78 4.68 32.46
#